data_AF-A0A0P0E9Z7-F1
#
_entry.id   AF-A0A0P0E9Z7-F1
#
_cell.length_a   1.000
_cell.length_b   1.000
_cell.length_c   1.000
_cell.angle_alpha   90.00
_cell.angle_beta   90.00
_cell.angle_gamma   90.00
#
_symmetry.space_group_name_H-M   'P 1'
#
loop_
_entity.id
_entity.type
_entity.pdbx_description
1 polymer ?
#
loop_
_entity_poly.entity_id
_entity_poly.type
_entity_poly.pdbx_seq_one_letter_code
_entity_poly.pdbx_strand_id
1 'polypeptide(L)'
;MRTIASDRRIGLSGTWHGNNFSGAYAPVDWVWPGLLSPSYYSWLDEWAEVKMQCPKCFADVESDDEQCGRCYLTFTRKKRPISSVVGEKNPGAFVKSLPCYFRAEPFPQPPPALEVVVDITPDQRAQYEDLEAQAVTWVRDHDGIEVPIVADLPIVQRQRLRTAALGELALDGEGEIFFADDCKSAKLVALRGVLDEFDRAAGRKEKAVIFTDSKRFARVTARRMQAAGYRTVLWTGDVGETARERLKADFVEDRADYIVASIASLSEGVDGLQRVCSKVVWLSRSENALLNQQSLRRIWRIGVDQAAFAQVDIIARRTLDDGTLRRLEATQTRNRAQMGLTA
;
A
#
# COMPACT_ATOMS: atom_id res chain seq x y z
N MET A 1 -16.58 -22.09 5.80
CA MET A 1 -17.69 -21.16 6.15
C MET A 1 -18.97 -21.43 5.36
N ARG A 2 -18.95 -21.62 4.03
CA ARG A 2 -20.19 -21.90 3.24
C ARG A 2 -20.95 -23.15 3.68
N THR A 3 -20.24 -24.13 4.24
CA THR A 3 -20.76 -25.41 4.74
C THR A 3 -21.26 -25.36 6.18
N ILE A 4 -21.09 -24.24 6.89
CA ILE A 4 -21.55 -24.10 8.26
C ILE A 4 -23.03 -23.74 8.21
N ALA A 5 -23.87 -24.59 8.82
CA ALA A 5 -25.28 -24.31 9.00
C ALA A 5 -25.46 -23.09 9.90
N SER A 6 -26.27 -22.14 9.47
CA SER A 6 -26.49 -20.87 10.17
C SER A 6 -27.84 -20.30 9.75
N ASP A 7 -28.68 -19.95 10.72
CA ASP A 7 -29.98 -19.33 10.43
C ASP A 7 -29.83 -17.87 9.94
N ARG A 8 -28.73 -17.21 10.34
CA ARG A 8 -28.41 -15.82 9.98
C ARG A 8 -26.90 -15.66 9.78
N ARG A 9 -26.53 -14.78 8.85
CA ARG A 9 -25.14 -14.42 8.57
C ARG A 9 -24.99 -12.91 8.62
N ILE A 10 -23.92 -12.44 9.23
CA ILE A 10 -23.58 -11.02 9.33
C ILE A 10 -22.14 -10.84 8.87
N GLY A 11 -21.93 -9.94 7.91
CA GLY A 11 -20.60 -9.53 7.47
C GLY A 11 -20.24 -8.16 8.03
N LEU A 12 -19.17 -8.08 8.82
CA LEU A 12 -18.60 -6.82 9.30
C LEU A 12 -17.29 -6.57 8.56
N SER A 13 -17.24 -5.52 7.74
CA SER A 13 -16.02 -5.17 7.01
C SER A 13 -15.92 -3.67 6.84
N GLY A 14 -14.71 -3.13 7.07
CA GLY A 14 -14.42 -1.75 6.75
C GLY A 14 -14.37 -1.45 5.25
N THR A 15 -14.24 -2.51 4.42
CA THR A 15 -14.00 -2.46 2.97
C THR A 15 -14.36 -3.80 2.32
N TRP A 16 -15.65 -4.01 2.12
CA TRP A 16 -16.23 -5.33 1.86
C TRP A 16 -15.95 -5.91 0.46
N HIS A 17 -15.61 -5.11 -0.55
CA HIS A 17 -15.28 -5.60 -1.90
C HIS A 17 -13.78 -5.54 -2.24
N GLY A 18 -12.89 -5.09 -1.35
CA GLY A 18 -11.46 -5.03 -1.65
C GLY A 18 -11.05 -3.93 -2.65
N ASN A 19 -10.01 -4.20 -3.45
CA ASN A 19 -9.48 -3.26 -4.46
C ASN A 19 -10.25 -3.26 -5.78
N ASN A 20 -11.06 -4.29 -6.04
CA ASN A 20 -11.83 -4.42 -7.28
C ASN A 20 -13.29 -4.68 -6.91
N PHE A 21 -14.22 -3.99 -7.57
CA PHE A 21 -15.65 -4.18 -7.41
C PHE A 21 -16.08 -5.66 -7.52
N SER A 22 -15.40 -6.47 -8.34
CA SER A 22 -15.69 -7.91 -8.43
C SER A 22 -15.59 -8.67 -7.10
N GLY A 23 -14.79 -8.19 -6.16
CA GLY A 23 -14.67 -8.75 -4.82
C GLY A 23 -15.96 -8.65 -4.00
N ALA A 24 -16.94 -7.87 -4.44
CA ALA A 24 -18.26 -7.72 -3.82
C ALA A 24 -19.12 -8.99 -3.90
N TYR A 25 -18.94 -9.79 -4.96
CA TYR A 25 -19.81 -10.94 -5.26
C TYR A 25 -19.78 -11.99 -4.15
N ALA A 26 -18.59 -12.46 -3.77
CA ALA A 26 -18.47 -13.59 -2.84
C ALA A 26 -18.95 -13.27 -1.40
N PRO A 27 -18.65 -12.09 -0.81
CA PRO A 27 -19.20 -11.70 0.48
C PRO A 27 -20.73 -11.57 0.47
N VAL A 28 -21.31 -10.96 -0.57
CA VAL A 28 -22.77 -10.76 -0.66
C VAL A 28 -23.49 -12.08 -0.89
N ASP A 29 -23.00 -12.94 -1.79
CA ASP A 29 -23.51 -14.30 -1.98
C ASP A 29 -23.40 -15.14 -0.70
N TRP A 30 -22.37 -14.91 0.12
CA TRP A 30 -22.26 -15.58 1.41
C TRP A 30 -23.27 -15.07 2.44
N VAL A 31 -23.47 -13.75 2.56
CA VAL A 31 -24.43 -13.16 3.52
C VAL A 31 -25.87 -13.47 3.13
N TRP A 32 -26.21 -13.36 1.83
CA TRP A 32 -27.54 -13.65 1.28
C TRP A 32 -27.45 -14.67 0.14
N PRO A 33 -27.36 -15.98 0.46
CA PRO A 33 -27.35 -17.02 -0.55
C PRO A 33 -28.59 -16.96 -1.43
N GLY A 34 -28.40 -16.93 -2.76
CA GLY A 34 -29.47 -16.89 -3.75
C GLY A 34 -30.03 -15.50 -4.06
N LEU A 35 -29.50 -14.42 -3.45
CA LEU A 35 -29.84 -13.05 -3.83
C LEU A 35 -29.24 -12.66 -5.19
N LEU A 36 -27.98 -13.07 -5.42
CA LEU A 36 -27.27 -12.75 -6.65
C LEU A 36 -27.51 -13.84 -7.71
N SER A 37 -27.30 -13.48 -8.98
CA SER A 37 -27.18 -14.45 -10.05
C SER A 37 -26.15 -15.54 -9.67
N PRO A 38 -26.48 -16.84 -9.80
CA PRO A 38 -25.53 -17.93 -9.54
C PRO A 38 -24.28 -17.88 -10.43
N SER A 39 -24.41 -17.26 -11.60
CA SER A 39 -23.31 -16.99 -12.52
C SER A 39 -22.64 -15.67 -12.17
N TYR A 40 -21.37 -15.76 -11.77
CA TYR A 40 -20.50 -14.61 -11.51
C TYR A 40 -20.40 -13.69 -12.75
N TYR A 41 -20.32 -14.25 -13.96
CA TYR A 41 -20.22 -13.45 -15.17
C TYR A 41 -21.52 -12.70 -15.49
N SER A 42 -22.67 -13.32 -15.25
CA SER A 42 -23.96 -12.65 -15.45
C SER A 42 -24.16 -11.52 -14.44
N TRP A 43 -23.66 -11.70 -13.21
CA TRP A 43 -23.64 -10.62 -12.22
C TRP A 43 -22.68 -9.48 -12.63
N LEU A 44 -21.50 -9.79 -13.17
CA LEU A 44 -20.60 -8.76 -13.71
C LEU A 44 -21.25 -7.99 -14.86
N ASP A 45 -21.92 -8.68 -15.79
CA ASP A 45 -22.61 -8.04 -16.92
C ASP A 45 -23.74 -7.11 -16.46
N GLU A 46 -24.35 -7.39 -15.31
CA GLU A 46 -25.38 -6.52 -14.73
C GLU A 46 -24.76 -5.31 -14.03
N TRP A 47 -23.76 -5.53 -13.17
CA TRP A 47 -23.31 -4.52 -12.18
C TRP A 47 -21.96 -3.87 -12.48
N ALA A 48 -21.06 -4.54 -13.21
CA ALA A 48 -19.67 -4.13 -13.35
C ALA A 48 -19.38 -3.44 -14.70
N GLU A 49 -18.59 -2.36 -14.65
CA GLU A 49 -17.96 -1.78 -15.84
C GLU A 49 -16.71 -2.60 -16.18
N VAL A 50 -16.70 -3.19 -17.37
CA VAL A 50 -15.61 -4.04 -17.86
C VAL A 50 -14.96 -3.35 -19.05
N LYS A 51 -13.64 -3.23 -19.02
CA LYS A 51 -12.83 -2.75 -20.15
C LYS A 51 -11.89 -3.83 -20.64
N MET A 52 -11.54 -3.78 -21.92
CA MET A 52 -10.52 -4.63 -22.49
C MET A 52 -9.15 -3.99 -22.24
N GLN A 53 -8.19 -4.77 -21.77
CA GLN A 53 -6.84 -4.29 -21.46
C GLN A 53 -5.78 -5.14 -22.15
N CYS A 54 -4.69 -4.51 -22.56
CA CYS A 54 -3.54 -5.19 -23.14
C CYS A 54 -2.92 -6.13 -22.10
N PRO A 55 -2.71 -7.43 -22.41
CA PRO A 55 -2.14 -8.38 -21.46
C PRO A 55 -0.66 -8.11 -21.11
N LYS A 56 0.05 -7.29 -21.90
CA LYS A 56 1.47 -6.96 -21.66
C LYS A 56 1.64 -5.69 -20.83
N CYS A 57 0.93 -4.62 -21.17
CA CYS A 57 1.15 -3.30 -20.55
C CYS A 57 -0.06 -2.76 -19.79
N PHE A 58 -1.18 -3.49 -19.77
CA PHE A 58 -2.42 -3.13 -19.07
C PHE A 58 -3.01 -1.78 -19.50
N ALA A 59 -2.64 -1.28 -20.68
CA ALA A 59 -3.34 -0.15 -21.29
C ALA A 59 -4.74 -0.58 -21.71
N ASP A 60 -5.73 0.30 -21.53
CA ASP A 60 -7.07 0.14 -22.10
C ASP A 60 -6.94 0.08 -23.62
N VAL A 61 -7.65 -0.86 -24.23
CA VAL A 61 -7.64 -1.12 -25.67
C VAL A 61 -9.07 -1.37 -26.13
N GLU A 62 -9.37 -1.00 -27.36
CA GLU A 62 -10.69 -1.28 -27.92
C GLU A 62 -10.73 -2.72 -28.43
N SER A 63 -11.92 -3.28 -28.54
CA SER A 63 -12.09 -4.71 -28.87
C SER A 63 -11.66 -5.06 -30.30
N ASP A 64 -11.59 -4.06 -31.17
CA ASP A 64 -11.26 -4.09 -32.59
C ASP A 64 -9.80 -3.71 -32.88
N ASP A 65 -9.04 -3.26 -31.88
CA ASP A 65 -7.61 -3.02 -32.05
C ASP A 65 -6.89 -4.32 -32.47
N GLU A 66 -6.10 -4.27 -33.53
CA GLU A 66 -5.18 -5.35 -33.91
C GLU A 66 -3.87 -5.29 -33.14
N GLN A 67 -3.56 -4.13 -32.54
CA GLN A 67 -2.30 -3.87 -31.86
C GLN A 67 -2.48 -2.88 -30.71
N CYS A 68 -1.79 -3.11 -29.59
CA CYS A 68 -1.78 -2.17 -28.48
C CYS A 68 -1.06 -0.87 -28.86
N GLY A 69 -1.77 0.27 -28.85
CA GLY A 69 -1.18 1.58 -29.17
C GLY A 69 -0.08 2.06 -28.21
N ARG A 70 0.09 1.43 -27.05
CA ARG A 70 1.13 1.79 -26.05
C ARG A 70 2.40 0.97 -26.16
N CYS A 71 2.27 -0.35 -26.23
CA CYS A 71 3.42 -1.27 -26.20
C CYS A 71 3.65 -2.00 -27.53
N TYR A 72 2.88 -1.64 -28.55
CA TYR A 72 2.91 -2.17 -29.90
C TYR A 72 2.79 -3.71 -29.96
N LEU A 73 2.17 -4.32 -28.94
CA LEU A 73 1.89 -5.75 -28.95
C LEU A 73 0.77 -6.04 -29.94
N THR A 74 1.07 -6.81 -30.98
CA THR A 74 0.06 -7.34 -31.90
C THR A 74 -0.80 -8.39 -31.20
N PHE A 75 -2.11 -8.19 -31.22
CA PHE A 75 -3.05 -9.13 -30.63
C PHE A 75 -3.23 -10.34 -31.54
N THR A 76 -3.09 -11.52 -30.95
CA THR A 76 -3.22 -12.80 -31.65
C THR A 76 -4.13 -13.71 -30.85
N ARG A 77 -4.49 -14.87 -31.39
CA ARG A 77 -5.35 -15.85 -30.70
C ARG A 77 -4.87 -16.23 -29.29
N LYS A 78 -3.55 -16.20 -29.04
CA LYS A 78 -2.91 -16.49 -27.74
C LYS A 78 -2.61 -15.24 -26.89
N LYS A 79 -2.66 -14.04 -27.45
CA LYS A 79 -2.34 -12.77 -26.80
C LYS A 79 -3.48 -11.79 -26.99
N ARG A 80 -4.69 -12.18 -26.57
CA ARG A 80 -5.87 -11.32 -26.71
C ARG A 80 -5.95 -10.32 -25.58
N PRO A 81 -6.59 -9.17 -25.79
CA PRO A 81 -6.99 -8.29 -24.71
C PRO A 81 -7.76 -9.07 -23.63
N ILE A 82 -7.50 -8.74 -22.37
CA ILE A 82 -8.13 -9.33 -21.19
C ILE A 82 -9.25 -8.41 -20.71
N SER A 83 -10.41 -8.99 -20.40
CA SER A 83 -11.50 -8.26 -19.75
C SER A 83 -11.13 -7.99 -18.29
N SER A 84 -11.12 -6.71 -17.93
CA SER A 84 -10.75 -6.23 -16.61
C SER A 84 -11.91 -5.43 -16.03
N VAL A 85 -12.33 -5.78 -14.81
CA VAL A 85 -13.35 -5.01 -14.10
C VAL A 85 -12.72 -3.73 -13.59
N VAL A 86 -13.18 -2.60 -14.12
CA VAL A 86 -12.66 -1.27 -13.80
C VAL A 86 -13.45 -0.64 -12.65
N GLY A 87 -14.71 -1.05 -12.48
CA GLY A 87 -15.55 -0.63 -11.37
C GLY A 87 -16.98 -1.12 -11.49
N GLU A 88 -17.86 -0.49 -10.72
CA GLU A 88 -19.31 -0.61 -10.84
C GLU A 88 -19.84 0.33 -11.95
N LYS A 89 -20.80 -0.14 -12.76
CA LYS A 89 -21.41 0.66 -13.85
C LYS A 89 -22.05 1.96 -13.34
N ASN A 90 -22.82 1.84 -12.26
CA ASN A 90 -23.51 2.95 -11.62
C ASN A 90 -23.06 3.00 -10.15
N PRO A 91 -22.03 3.79 -9.81
CA PRO A 91 -21.44 3.79 -8.47
C PRO A 91 -22.49 3.93 -7.34
N GLY A 92 -22.51 2.93 -6.44
CA GLY A 92 -23.41 2.85 -5.30
C GLY A 92 -24.79 2.23 -5.59
N ALA A 93 -25.10 1.85 -6.83
CA ALA A 93 -26.38 1.23 -7.17
C ALA A 93 -26.51 -0.18 -6.59
N PHE A 94 -25.44 -0.96 -6.63
CA PHE A 94 -25.37 -2.32 -6.09
C PHE A 94 -25.53 -2.32 -4.58
N VAL A 95 -24.90 -1.39 -3.86
CA VAL A 95 -25.11 -1.25 -2.41
C VAL A 95 -26.57 -0.94 -2.08
N LYS A 96 -27.20 -0.06 -2.87
CA LYS A 96 -28.62 0.30 -2.71
C LYS A 96 -29.57 -0.85 -3.01
N SER A 97 -29.17 -1.84 -3.82
CA SER A 97 -29.99 -3.02 -4.11
C SER A 97 -29.93 -4.09 -3.02
N LEU A 98 -28.97 -3.99 -2.08
CA LEU A 98 -28.83 -4.97 -1.00
C LEU A 98 -29.98 -4.84 0.03
N PRO A 99 -30.52 -5.97 0.52
CA PRO A 99 -31.64 -5.96 1.47
C PRO A 99 -31.36 -5.19 2.76
N CYS A 100 -30.10 -5.19 3.21
CA CYS A 100 -29.71 -4.60 4.47
C CYS A 100 -28.22 -4.25 4.46
N TYR A 101 -27.90 -2.97 4.28
CA TYR A 101 -26.53 -2.45 4.34
C TYR A 101 -26.49 -1.29 5.32
N PHE A 102 -25.95 -1.55 6.52
CA PHE A 102 -25.72 -0.51 7.52
C PHE A 102 -24.30 -0.01 7.44
N ARG A 103 -24.17 1.30 7.52
CA ARG A 103 -22.90 1.98 7.51
C ARG A 103 -22.87 2.95 8.68
N ALA A 104 -21.84 2.87 9.51
CA ALA A 104 -21.56 3.93 10.48
C ALA A 104 -21.29 5.24 9.73
N GLU A 105 -21.71 6.37 10.31
CA GLU A 105 -21.43 7.68 9.74
C GLU A 105 -19.93 7.81 9.40
N PRO A 106 -19.61 8.36 8.23
CA PRO A 106 -18.22 8.48 7.82
C PRO A 106 -17.48 9.37 8.82
N PHE A 107 -16.50 8.81 9.51
CA PHE A 107 -15.47 9.60 10.18
C PHE A 107 -14.88 10.59 9.16
N PRO A 108 -14.58 11.85 9.53
CA PRO A 108 -14.03 12.84 8.62
C PRO A 108 -12.86 12.28 7.82
N GLN A 109 -12.65 12.76 6.60
CA GLN A 109 -11.51 12.28 5.82
C GLN A 109 -10.21 12.84 6.39
N PRO A 110 -9.13 12.04 6.40
CA PRO A 110 -7.84 12.57 6.76
C PRO A 110 -7.47 13.66 5.75
N PRO A 111 -6.78 14.73 6.20
CA PRO A 111 -6.21 15.70 5.27
C PRO A 111 -5.29 14.96 4.27
N PRO A 112 -5.17 15.45 3.03
CA PRO A 112 -4.27 14.86 2.04
C PRO A 112 -2.84 14.83 2.57
N ALA A 113 -2.04 13.89 2.07
CA ALA A 113 -0.64 13.83 2.45
C ALA A 113 0.14 15.00 1.86
N LEU A 114 1.01 15.59 2.68
CA LEU A 114 2.02 16.50 2.16
C LEU A 114 3.08 15.66 1.42
N GLU A 115 3.36 16.02 0.18
CA GLU A 115 4.39 15.34 -0.61
C GLU A 115 5.77 15.98 -0.36
N VAL A 116 6.71 15.17 0.11
CA VAL A 116 8.13 15.52 0.20
C VAL A 116 8.86 14.76 -0.89
N VAL A 117 9.16 15.46 -1.99
CA VAL A 117 9.84 14.88 -3.15
C VAL A 117 11.35 14.93 -2.95
N VAL A 118 12.02 13.78 -3.11
CA VAL A 118 13.47 13.64 -2.95
C VAL A 118 14.12 13.11 -4.22
N ASP A 119 15.36 13.53 -4.46
CA ASP A 119 16.21 12.93 -5.48
C ASP A 119 17.05 11.81 -4.83
N ILE A 120 17.01 10.60 -5.41
CA ILE A 120 17.79 9.45 -4.93
C ILE A 120 19.29 9.63 -5.21
N THR A 121 20.13 8.85 -4.51
CA THR A 121 21.60 8.95 -4.68
C THR A 121 22.02 8.57 -6.10
N PRO A 122 23.18 9.03 -6.60
CA PRO A 122 23.69 8.63 -7.92
C PRO A 122 23.79 7.11 -8.06
N ASP A 123 24.25 6.42 -7.02
CA ASP A 123 24.38 4.95 -7.03
C ASP A 123 22.99 4.28 -7.10
N GLN A 124 21.99 4.76 -6.34
CA GLN A 124 20.60 4.29 -6.47
C GLN A 124 20.03 4.56 -7.86
N ARG A 125 20.37 5.72 -8.45
CA ARG A 125 19.89 6.11 -9.78
C ARG A 125 20.40 5.16 -10.84
N ALA A 126 21.69 4.84 -10.81
CA ALA A 126 22.29 3.85 -11.69
C ALA A 126 21.61 2.47 -11.50
N GLN A 127 21.47 2.00 -10.26
CA GLN A 127 20.80 0.73 -9.96
C GLN A 127 19.36 0.67 -10.49
N TYR A 128 18.62 1.77 -10.34
CA TYR A 128 17.24 1.87 -10.76
C TYR A 128 17.10 1.89 -12.28
N GLU A 129 17.90 2.70 -12.98
CA GLU A 129 17.86 2.83 -14.44
C GLU A 129 18.30 1.53 -15.13
N ASP A 130 19.30 0.83 -14.59
CA ASP A 130 19.72 -0.49 -15.06
C ASP A 130 18.58 -1.52 -14.95
N LEU A 131 17.93 -1.58 -13.78
CA LEU A 131 16.76 -2.45 -13.57
C LEU A 131 15.60 -2.10 -14.49
N GLU A 132 15.39 -0.83 -14.79
CA GLU A 132 14.29 -0.37 -15.66
C GLU A 132 14.56 -0.71 -17.13
N ALA A 133 15.78 -0.48 -17.61
CA ALA A 133 16.16 -0.65 -19.00
C ALA A 133 16.40 -2.12 -19.39
N GLN A 134 17.12 -2.87 -18.56
CA GLN A 134 17.65 -4.18 -18.92
C GLN A 134 17.14 -5.31 -18.03
N ALA A 135 16.37 -4.99 -16.98
CA ALA A 135 15.99 -5.93 -15.93
C ALA A 135 17.21 -6.57 -15.23
N VAL A 136 18.40 -6.02 -15.40
CA VAL A 136 19.65 -6.44 -14.78
C VAL A 136 20.24 -5.23 -14.10
N THR A 137 20.82 -5.38 -12.91
CA THR A 137 21.64 -4.34 -12.29
C THR A 137 22.80 -4.95 -11.53
N TRP A 138 23.86 -4.19 -11.33
CA TRP A 138 25.02 -4.59 -10.56
C TRP A 138 24.92 -4.00 -9.17
N VAL A 139 25.00 -4.86 -8.16
CA VAL A 139 25.06 -4.43 -6.75
C VAL A 139 26.27 -5.07 -6.09
N ARG A 140 26.66 -4.54 -4.94
CA ARG A 140 27.72 -5.14 -4.13
C ARG A 140 27.16 -6.23 -3.24
N ASP A 141 27.84 -7.36 -3.19
CA ASP A 141 27.59 -8.39 -2.19
C ASP A 141 28.23 -8.05 -0.83
N HIS A 142 28.08 -8.96 0.13
CA HIS A 142 28.68 -8.85 1.47
C HIS A 142 30.21 -8.67 1.46
N ASP A 143 30.89 -9.22 0.45
CA ASP A 143 32.35 -9.16 0.32
C ASP A 143 32.81 -7.96 -0.54
N GLY A 144 31.87 -7.09 -0.93
CA GLY A 144 32.12 -5.88 -1.72
C GLY A 144 32.31 -6.14 -3.22
N ILE A 145 32.02 -7.35 -3.69
CA ILE A 145 32.15 -7.76 -5.08
C ILE A 145 30.88 -7.36 -5.84
N GLU A 146 31.05 -6.81 -7.05
CA GLU A 146 29.90 -6.50 -7.91
C GLU A 146 29.32 -7.77 -8.53
N VAL A 147 28.03 -7.97 -8.28
CA VAL A 147 27.27 -9.15 -8.68
C VAL A 147 25.99 -8.72 -9.40
N PRO A 148 25.62 -9.40 -10.51
CA PRO A 148 24.45 -9.03 -11.28
C PRO A 148 23.17 -9.59 -10.66
N ILE A 149 22.13 -8.77 -10.58
CA ILE A 149 20.78 -9.18 -10.19
C ILE A 149 19.85 -9.11 -11.40
N VAL A 150 19.33 -10.26 -11.86
CA VAL A 150 18.49 -10.39 -13.07
C VAL A 150 17.01 -10.58 -12.72
N ALA A 151 16.13 -9.76 -13.29
CA ALA A 151 14.70 -9.70 -13.01
C ALA A 151 13.92 -10.30 -14.18
N ASP A 152 13.94 -11.63 -14.27
CA ASP A 152 13.46 -12.36 -15.44
C ASP A 152 11.97 -12.17 -15.77
N LEU A 153 11.17 -11.69 -14.80
CA LEU A 153 9.73 -11.52 -14.92
C LEU A 153 9.33 -10.06 -14.64
N PRO A 154 8.35 -9.50 -15.38
CA PRO A 154 7.89 -8.11 -15.17
C PRO A 154 7.43 -7.81 -13.74
N ILE A 155 6.85 -8.80 -13.03
CA ILE A 155 6.43 -8.65 -11.63
C ILE A 155 7.63 -8.50 -10.68
N VAL A 156 8.71 -9.26 -10.94
CA VAL A 156 9.95 -9.23 -10.18
C VAL A 156 10.68 -7.91 -10.45
N GLN A 157 10.74 -7.49 -11.72
CA GLN A 157 11.32 -6.19 -12.11
C GLN A 157 10.60 -5.05 -11.39
N ARG A 158 9.26 -5.04 -11.39
CA ARG A 158 8.45 -4.04 -10.69
C ARG A 158 8.71 -4.03 -9.18
N GLN A 159 8.78 -5.21 -8.55
CA GLN A 159 9.09 -5.32 -7.12
C GLN A 159 10.50 -4.78 -6.81
N ARG A 160 11.47 -5.04 -7.68
CA ARG A 160 12.85 -4.54 -7.52
C ARG A 160 12.96 -3.04 -7.71
N LEU A 161 12.30 -2.47 -8.72
CA LEU A 161 12.25 -1.01 -8.90
C LEU A 161 11.65 -0.32 -7.66
N ARG A 162 10.59 -0.89 -7.05
CA ARG A 162 10.02 -0.37 -5.79
C ARG A 162 11.01 -0.45 -4.63
N THR A 163 11.81 -1.53 -4.58
CA THR A 163 12.83 -1.71 -3.54
C THR A 163 14.00 -0.73 -3.75
N ALA A 164 14.47 -0.55 -4.98
CA ALA A 164 15.53 0.39 -5.36
C ALA A 164 15.14 1.86 -5.10
N ALA A 165 13.86 2.20 -5.18
CA ALA A 165 13.36 3.54 -4.83
C ALA A 165 13.50 3.87 -3.31
N LEU A 166 13.64 2.86 -2.45
CA LEU A 166 13.75 3.05 -1.00
C LEU A 166 15.19 3.37 -0.55
N GLY A 167 16.19 2.72 -1.13
CA GLY A 167 17.58 2.80 -0.68
C GLY A 167 18.54 2.01 -1.57
N GLU A 168 19.85 2.18 -1.34
CA GLU A 168 20.88 1.40 -2.05
C GLU A 168 20.73 -0.09 -1.75
N LEU A 169 20.70 -0.88 -2.83
CA LEU A 169 20.57 -2.33 -2.75
C LEU A 169 21.93 -2.99 -2.54
N ALA A 170 21.94 -4.11 -1.81
CA ALA A 170 23.08 -5.01 -1.65
C ALA A 170 22.62 -6.48 -1.72
N LEU A 171 23.55 -7.43 -1.90
CA LEU A 171 23.29 -8.88 -1.78
C LEU A 171 23.90 -9.47 -0.52
N ASP A 172 23.13 -10.28 0.20
CA ASP A 172 23.67 -11.05 1.32
C ASP A 172 24.48 -12.27 0.81
N GLY A 173 25.06 -13.04 1.75
CA GLY A 173 25.86 -14.23 1.42
C GLY A 173 25.08 -15.36 0.73
N GLU A 174 23.75 -15.26 0.64
CA GLU A 174 22.87 -16.20 -0.07
C GLU A 174 22.43 -15.65 -1.44
N GLY A 175 22.90 -14.45 -1.82
CA GLY A 175 22.53 -13.78 -3.08
C GLY A 175 21.16 -13.11 -3.02
N GLU A 176 20.58 -12.92 -1.83
CA GLU A 176 19.28 -12.29 -1.63
C GLU A 176 19.41 -10.77 -1.46
N ILE A 177 18.47 -10.03 -2.06
CA ILE A 177 18.48 -8.56 -2.02
C ILE A 177 18.18 -8.05 -0.62
N PHE A 178 19.10 -7.30 -0.04
CA PHE A 178 18.89 -6.65 1.25
C PHE A 178 19.32 -5.19 1.23
N PHE A 179 19.14 -4.52 2.37
CA PHE A 179 19.66 -3.20 2.62
C PHE A 179 20.72 -3.33 3.70
N ALA A 180 21.94 -2.86 3.43
CA ALA A 180 22.96 -2.74 4.46
C ALA A 180 22.46 -1.85 5.62
N ASP A 181 22.93 -2.11 6.85
CA ASP A 181 22.50 -1.33 8.02
C ASP A 181 22.87 0.17 7.88
N ASP A 182 23.90 0.49 7.09
CA ASP A 182 24.35 1.84 6.77
C ASP A 182 23.91 2.33 5.36
N CYS A 183 23.03 1.59 4.67
CA CYS A 183 22.67 1.88 3.27
C CYS A 183 22.32 3.36 3.07
N LYS A 184 22.82 3.99 2.01
CA LYS A 184 22.39 5.37 1.76
C LYS A 184 20.94 5.34 1.28
N SER A 185 20.16 6.32 1.72
CA SER A 185 18.75 6.48 1.33
C SER A 185 18.35 7.94 1.45
N ALA A 186 18.00 8.56 0.32
CA ALA A 186 17.46 9.91 0.30
C ALA A 186 16.17 10.01 1.12
N LYS A 187 15.37 8.93 1.16
CA LYS A 187 14.14 8.88 1.95
C LYS A 187 14.40 8.88 3.46
N LEU A 188 15.43 8.18 3.93
CA LEU A 188 15.78 8.19 5.36
C LEU A 188 16.36 9.54 5.80
N VAL A 189 17.06 10.24 4.91
CA VAL A 189 17.50 11.62 5.17
C VAL A 189 16.29 12.55 5.29
N ALA A 190 15.35 12.47 4.34
CA ALA A 190 14.12 13.28 4.39
C ALA A 190 13.22 12.92 5.58
N LEU A 191 13.14 11.65 5.97
CA LEU A 191 12.41 11.20 7.15
C LEU A 191 12.88 11.97 8.39
N ARG A 192 14.20 12.09 8.59
CA ARG A 192 14.74 12.86 9.71
C ARG A 192 14.24 14.31 9.68
N GLY A 193 14.34 14.98 8.53
CA GLY A 193 13.86 16.35 8.37
C GLY A 193 12.36 16.51 8.64
N VAL A 194 11.54 15.52 8.23
CA VAL A 194 10.09 15.50 8.52
C VAL A 194 9.81 15.34 10.02
N LEU A 195 10.54 14.46 10.71
CA LEU A 195 10.38 14.27 12.16
C LEU A 195 10.82 15.51 12.94
N ASP A 196 11.94 16.13 12.55
CA ASP A 196 12.43 17.37 13.15
C ASP A 196 11.41 18.51 12.96
N GLU A 197 10.76 18.58 11.79
CA GLU A 197 9.72 19.55 11.50
C GLU A 197 8.45 19.33 12.34
N PHE A 198 8.04 18.08 12.55
CA PHE A 198 6.93 17.77 13.47
C PHE A 198 7.22 18.23 14.88
N ASP A 199 8.42 17.94 15.39
CA ASP A 199 8.84 18.35 16.73
C ASP A 199 8.88 19.89 16.85
N ARG A 200 9.43 20.56 15.84
CA ARG A 200 9.52 22.02 15.77
C ARG A 200 8.15 22.68 15.75
N ALA A 201 7.22 22.18 14.93
CA ALA A 201 5.88 22.73 14.80
C ALA A 201 5.05 22.55 16.09
N ALA A 202 5.25 21.46 16.82
CA ALA A 202 4.57 21.20 18.09
C ALA A 202 5.25 21.85 19.31
N GLY A 203 6.52 22.24 19.19
CA GLY A 203 7.34 22.72 20.31
C GLY A 203 7.68 21.61 21.32
N ARG A 204 7.48 20.35 20.97
CA ARG A 204 7.76 19.17 21.79
C ARG A 204 7.99 17.94 20.89
N LYS A 205 8.55 16.87 21.46
CA LYS A 205 8.68 15.59 20.76
C LYS A 205 7.30 15.06 20.35
N GLU A 206 7.11 14.83 19.05
CA GLU A 206 5.91 14.25 18.48
C GLU A 206 6.08 12.75 18.25
N LYS A 207 5.01 12.00 18.52
CA LYS A 207 4.97 10.59 18.20
C LYS A 207 4.54 10.40 16.76
N ALA A 208 5.22 9.51 16.04
CA ALA A 208 4.89 9.24 14.64
C ALA A 208 4.89 7.74 14.31
N VAL A 209 3.99 7.36 13.40
CA VAL A 209 4.02 6.04 12.75
C VAL A 209 4.60 6.19 11.36
N ILE A 210 5.63 5.40 11.08
CA ILE A 210 6.42 5.42 9.86
C ILE A 210 6.12 4.12 9.09
N PHE A 211 5.47 4.24 7.95
CA PHE A 211 5.05 3.12 7.13
C PHE A 211 6.00 2.86 5.96
N THR A 212 6.22 1.59 5.67
CA THR A 212 6.78 1.11 4.41
C THR A 212 6.12 -0.21 4.03
N ASP A 213 6.01 -0.50 2.74
CA ASP A 213 5.54 -1.81 2.27
C ASP A 213 6.62 -2.90 2.39
N SER A 214 7.89 -2.52 2.59
CA SER A 214 9.02 -3.45 2.69
C SER A 214 9.37 -3.77 4.14
N LYS A 215 9.19 -5.04 4.53
CA LYS A 215 9.61 -5.54 5.85
C LYS A 215 11.13 -5.41 6.06
N ARG A 216 11.93 -5.68 5.02
CA ARG A 216 13.40 -5.56 5.07
C ARG A 216 13.78 -4.10 5.34
N PHE A 217 13.13 -3.15 4.66
CA PHE A 217 13.39 -1.72 4.86
C PHE A 217 12.90 -1.19 6.22
N ALA A 218 11.76 -1.69 6.73
CA ALA A 218 11.28 -1.36 8.06
C ALA A 218 12.31 -1.71 9.14
N ARG A 219 12.93 -2.90 9.03
CA ARG A 219 14.00 -3.34 9.95
C ARG A 219 15.21 -2.42 9.94
N VAL A 220 15.73 -2.10 8.76
CA VAL A 220 16.89 -1.18 8.64
C VAL A 220 16.54 0.21 9.14
N THR A 221 15.37 0.73 8.80
CA THR A 221 14.89 2.03 9.28
C THR A 221 14.86 2.07 10.81
N ALA A 222 14.23 1.08 11.46
CA ALA A 222 14.15 1.02 12.91
C ALA A 222 15.53 0.93 13.57
N ARG A 223 16.41 0.07 13.06
CA ARG A 223 17.79 -0.07 13.57
C ARG A 223 18.58 1.23 13.46
N ARG A 224 18.52 1.92 12.31
CA ARG A 224 19.21 3.19 12.11
C ARG A 224 18.67 4.29 13.02
N MET A 225 17.36 4.34 13.19
CA MET A 225 16.74 5.27 14.13
C MET A 225 17.19 4.98 15.58
N GLN A 226 17.21 3.73 16.00
CA GLN A 226 17.70 3.33 17.33
C GLN A 226 19.19 3.67 17.51
N ALA A 227 20.04 3.39 16.51
CA ALA A 227 21.46 3.73 16.54
C ALA A 227 21.70 5.25 16.59
N ALA A 228 20.80 6.05 16.00
CA ALA A 228 20.81 7.51 16.09
C ALA A 228 20.18 8.05 17.40
N GLY A 229 19.80 7.18 18.34
CA GLY A 229 19.29 7.54 19.66
C GLY A 229 17.78 7.77 19.74
N TYR A 230 17.01 7.51 18.68
CA TYR A 230 15.56 7.64 18.71
C TYR A 230 14.88 6.47 19.43
N ARG A 231 13.91 6.76 20.30
CA ARG A 231 13.08 5.75 20.99
C ARG A 231 12.10 5.10 20.00
N THR A 232 12.59 4.14 19.23
CA THR A 232 11.87 3.55 18.09
C THR A 232 11.58 2.08 18.33
N VAL A 233 10.36 1.65 17.98
CA VAL A 233 9.95 0.25 17.96
C VAL A 233 9.67 -0.23 16.54
N LEU A 234 10.00 -1.49 16.27
CA LEU A 234 9.74 -2.14 14.98
C LEU A 234 8.44 -2.95 15.05
N TRP A 235 7.54 -2.73 14.10
CA TRP A 235 6.28 -3.45 13.98
C TRP A 235 6.18 -4.14 12.62
N THR A 236 6.43 -5.44 12.57
CA THR A 236 6.36 -6.23 11.33
C THR A 236 5.52 -7.49 11.49
N GLY A 237 5.12 -8.11 10.38
CA GLY A 237 4.16 -9.23 10.38
C GLY A 237 4.60 -10.47 11.18
N ASP A 238 5.90 -10.64 11.39
CA ASP A 238 6.52 -11.70 12.17
C ASP A 238 6.67 -11.41 13.67
N VAL A 239 6.33 -10.20 14.11
CA VAL A 239 6.24 -9.90 15.54
C VAL A 239 5.00 -10.62 16.08
N GLY A 240 5.21 -11.54 17.02
CA GLY A 240 4.12 -12.29 17.66
C GLY A 240 3.17 -11.40 18.47
N GLU A 241 1.96 -11.88 18.73
CA GLU A 241 0.89 -11.12 19.37
C GLU A 241 1.27 -10.54 20.74
N THR A 242 1.89 -11.34 21.61
CA THR A 242 2.37 -10.89 22.93
C THR A 242 3.39 -9.75 22.82
N ALA A 243 4.27 -9.82 21.83
CA ALA A 243 5.26 -8.76 21.60
C ALA A 243 4.58 -7.50 21.02
N ARG A 244 3.59 -7.64 20.13
CA ARG A 244 2.80 -6.50 19.63
C ARG A 244 2.09 -5.75 20.75
N GLU A 245 1.46 -6.46 21.67
CA GLU A 245 0.81 -5.86 22.85
C GLU A 245 1.80 -5.07 23.71
N ARG A 246 3.01 -5.62 23.93
CA ARG A 246 4.07 -4.92 24.66
C ARG A 246 4.55 -3.67 23.93
N LEU A 247 4.86 -3.75 22.64
CA LEU A 247 5.33 -2.60 21.85
C LEU A 247 4.26 -1.50 21.78
N LYS A 248 2.99 -1.89 21.71
CA LYS A 248 1.85 -0.97 21.80
C LYS A 248 1.81 -0.27 23.15
N ALA A 249 1.93 -1.03 24.25
CA ALA A 249 1.99 -0.45 25.59
C ALA A 249 3.18 0.50 25.74
N ASP A 250 4.37 0.14 25.24
CA ASP A 250 5.55 0.99 25.26
C ASP A 250 5.33 2.32 24.50
N PHE A 251 4.65 2.27 23.36
CA PHE A 251 4.31 3.47 22.60
C PHE A 251 3.26 4.34 23.32
N VAL A 252 2.22 3.74 23.90
CA VAL A 252 1.16 4.46 24.61
C VAL A 252 1.67 5.06 25.93
N GLU A 253 2.50 4.34 26.67
CA GLU A 253 3.06 4.72 27.99
C GLU A 253 4.36 5.54 27.90
N ASP A 254 4.61 6.16 26.75
CA ASP A 254 5.74 7.07 26.53
C ASP A 254 7.14 6.47 26.69
N ARG A 255 7.27 5.16 26.49
CA ARG A 255 8.57 4.47 26.38
C ARG A 255 9.10 4.42 24.95
N ALA A 256 8.26 4.69 23.95
CA ALA A 256 8.63 4.83 22.55
C ALA A 256 7.95 6.05 21.89
N ASP A 257 8.69 6.74 21.02
CA ASP A 257 8.24 7.89 20.24
C ASP A 257 7.81 7.50 18.83
N TYR A 258 8.44 6.47 18.26
CA TYR A 258 8.28 6.11 16.85
C TYR A 258 7.94 4.64 16.67
N ILE A 259 6.95 4.36 15.84
CA ILE A 259 6.68 3.02 15.33
C ILE A 259 7.12 2.97 13.88
N VAL A 260 8.05 2.10 13.53
CA VAL A 260 8.35 1.77 12.13
C VAL A 260 7.60 0.49 11.79
N ALA A 261 6.64 0.58 10.87
CA ALA A 261 5.74 -0.51 10.56
C ALA A 261 5.76 -0.94 9.10
N SER A 262 5.72 -2.25 8.86
CA SER A 262 5.29 -2.76 7.56
C SER A 262 3.78 -2.54 7.40
N ILE A 263 3.31 -1.99 6.27
CA ILE A 263 1.91 -1.56 6.10
C ILE A 263 0.92 -2.67 6.46
N ALA A 264 1.13 -3.87 5.94
CA ALA A 264 0.25 -5.03 6.17
C ALA A 264 0.24 -5.54 7.62
N SER A 265 1.22 -5.17 8.44
CA SER A 265 1.30 -5.64 9.83
C SER A 265 0.55 -4.76 10.83
N LEU A 266 0.31 -3.50 10.48
CA LEU A 266 -0.48 -2.58 11.29
C LEU A 266 -1.93 -2.50 10.79
N SER A 267 -2.32 -3.24 9.74
CA SER A 267 -3.71 -3.26 9.26
C SER A 267 -4.64 -4.09 10.14
N GLU A 268 -4.13 -4.89 11.08
CA GLU A 268 -4.92 -5.82 11.90
C GLU A 268 -4.85 -5.49 13.41
N GLY A 269 -6.02 -5.36 14.06
CA GLY A 269 -6.16 -5.57 15.50
C GLY A 269 -5.58 -4.54 16.48
N VAL A 270 -4.99 -3.42 16.05
CA VAL A 270 -4.36 -2.46 16.98
C VAL A 270 -5.32 -1.34 17.43
N ASP A 271 -5.59 -1.24 18.73
CA ASP A 271 -6.31 -0.11 19.35
C ASP A 271 -5.44 0.76 20.29
N GLY A 272 -5.71 2.06 20.35
CA GLY A 272 -5.07 3.00 21.27
C GLY A 272 -4.04 3.95 20.66
N LEU A 273 -3.43 3.61 19.52
CA LEU A 273 -2.42 4.47 18.87
C LEU A 273 -2.93 5.88 18.57
N GLN A 274 -4.20 6.00 18.15
CA GLN A 274 -4.85 7.26 17.82
C GLN A 274 -4.88 8.26 18.98
N ARG A 275 -4.83 7.78 20.23
CA ARG A 275 -4.92 8.64 21.43
C ARG A 275 -3.62 9.39 21.72
N VAL A 276 -2.51 8.89 21.19
CA VAL A 276 -1.15 9.39 21.51
C VAL A 276 -0.37 9.81 20.27
N CYS A 277 -0.87 9.52 19.06
CA CYS A 277 -0.18 9.78 17.81
C CYS A 277 -1.13 10.38 16.78
N SER A 278 -0.72 11.50 16.20
CA SER A 278 -1.41 12.21 15.12
C SER A 278 -0.50 12.39 13.88
N LYS A 279 0.72 11.84 13.89
CA LYS A 279 1.69 11.98 12.80
C LYS A 279 1.92 10.68 12.06
N VAL A 280 1.86 10.73 10.73
CA VAL A 280 2.11 9.58 9.86
C VAL A 280 3.12 9.93 8.78
N VAL A 281 4.13 9.09 8.57
CA VAL A 281 5.09 9.25 7.46
C VAL A 281 5.08 7.99 6.62
N TRP A 282 4.97 8.13 5.31
CA TRP A 282 5.01 7.03 4.36
C TRP A 282 6.34 7.06 3.61
N LEU A 283 7.21 6.08 3.89
CA LEU A 283 8.44 5.83 3.14
C LEU A 283 8.14 5.13 1.80
N SER A 284 7.05 4.38 1.75
CA SER A 284 6.46 3.86 0.52
C SER A 284 5.00 3.50 0.75
N ARG A 285 4.19 3.51 -0.31
CA ARG A 285 2.81 3.00 -0.28
C ARG A 285 2.77 1.57 -0.78
N SER A 286 1.83 0.77 -0.27
CA SER A 286 1.48 -0.51 -0.87
C SER A 286 0.74 -0.25 -2.19
N GLU A 287 0.94 -1.11 -3.19
CA GLU A 287 0.08 -1.11 -4.40
C GLU A 287 -1.37 -1.50 -4.09
N ASN A 288 -1.59 -2.09 -2.91
CA ASN A 288 -2.91 -2.35 -2.38
C ASN A 288 -3.43 -1.10 -1.65
N ALA A 289 -4.20 -0.27 -2.37
CA ALA A 289 -4.83 0.94 -1.82
C ALA A 289 -5.62 0.65 -0.55
N LEU A 290 -6.25 -0.51 -0.48
CA LEU A 290 -7.00 -0.92 0.68
C LEU A 290 -6.11 -1.07 1.93
N LEU A 291 -4.97 -1.75 1.81
CA LEU A 291 -4.06 -1.90 2.96
C LEU A 291 -3.57 -0.54 3.47
N ASN A 292 -3.26 0.40 2.56
CA ASN A 292 -2.88 1.76 2.95
C ASN A 292 -3.98 2.44 3.79
N GLN A 293 -5.24 2.33 3.35
CA GLN A 293 -6.38 2.91 4.07
C GLN A 293 -6.61 2.24 5.42
N GLN A 294 -6.53 0.90 5.48
CA GLN A 294 -6.74 0.17 6.72
C GLN A 294 -5.66 0.51 7.76
N SER A 295 -4.40 0.62 7.35
CA SER A 295 -3.30 0.98 8.23
C SER A 295 -3.40 2.44 8.70
N LEU A 296 -3.75 3.38 7.81
CA LEU A 296 -4.00 4.77 8.18
C LEU A 296 -5.14 4.89 9.19
N ARG A 297 -6.24 4.15 9.01
CA ARG A 297 -7.41 4.15 9.91
C ARG A 297 -7.14 3.58 11.30
N ARG A 298 -5.97 2.97 11.55
CA ARG A 298 -5.56 2.65 12.93
C ARG A 298 -5.17 3.89 13.73
N ILE A 299 -4.80 4.96 13.04
CA ILE A 299 -4.38 6.23 13.60
C ILE A 299 -5.49 7.26 13.37
N TRP A 300 -5.90 7.47 12.12
CA TRP A 300 -6.99 8.36 11.77
C TRP A 300 -8.36 7.71 12.00
N ARG A 301 -8.85 7.83 13.23
CA ARG A 301 -10.19 7.39 13.67
C ARG A 301 -10.61 8.14 14.94
N ILE A 302 -11.81 7.85 15.44
CA ILE A 302 -12.35 8.44 16.67
C ILE A 302 -11.31 8.36 17.80
N GLY A 303 -11.03 9.52 18.41
CA GLY A 303 -10.04 9.68 19.48
C GLY A 303 -8.71 10.28 19.03
N VAL A 304 -8.49 10.50 17.73
CA VAL A 304 -7.34 11.26 17.23
C VAL A 304 -7.54 12.76 17.40
N ASP A 305 -6.46 13.49 17.71
CA ASP A 305 -6.42 14.94 17.56
C ASP A 305 -6.41 15.31 16.08
N GLN A 306 -7.58 15.66 15.55
CA GLN A 306 -7.77 15.99 14.14
C GLN A 306 -7.05 17.28 13.74
N ALA A 307 -6.92 18.24 14.66
CA ALA A 307 -6.30 19.53 14.37
C ALA A 307 -4.78 19.40 14.29
N ALA A 308 -4.19 18.52 15.10
CA ALA A 308 -2.76 18.23 15.06
C ALA A 308 -2.37 17.19 14.00
N PHE A 309 -3.34 16.54 13.33
CA PHE A 309 -3.02 15.42 12.44
C PHE A 309 -2.27 15.85 11.18
N ALA A 310 -1.21 15.12 10.87
CA ALA A 310 -0.45 15.30 9.64
C ALA A 310 -0.02 13.95 9.07
N GLN A 311 -0.12 13.81 7.76
CA GLN A 311 0.50 12.70 7.04
C GLN A 311 1.44 13.23 5.95
N VAL A 312 2.58 12.57 5.76
CA VAL A 312 3.61 12.96 4.79
C VAL A 312 3.98 11.77 3.92
N ASP A 313 3.97 11.94 2.60
CA ASP A 313 4.48 10.96 1.64
C ASP A 313 5.89 11.38 1.19
N ILE A 314 6.89 10.51 1.41
CA ILE A 314 8.25 10.75 0.91
C ILE A 314 8.43 10.04 -0.44
N ILE A 315 8.49 10.83 -1.50
CA ILE A 315 8.41 10.36 -2.89
C ILE A 315 9.78 10.47 -3.56
N ALA A 316 10.32 9.36 -4.04
CA ALA A 316 11.53 9.39 -4.85
C ALA A 316 11.19 9.85 -6.28
N ARG A 317 11.71 11.01 -6.68
CA ARG A 317 11.47 11.60 -8.01
C ARG A 317 11.93 10.66 -9.13
N ARG A 318 11.20 10.62 -10.25
CA ARG A 318 11.52 9.76 -11.42
C ARG A 318 11.70 8.30 -11.02
N THR A 319 10.83 7.78 -10.16
CA THR A 319 10.74 6.36 -9.84
C THR A 319 9.28 5.91 -9.89
N LEU A 320 9.02 4.62 -9.65
CA LEU A 320 7.67 4.07 -9.56
C LEU A 320 6.80 4.74 -8.49
N ASP A 321 7.37 5.44 -7.51
CA ASP A 321 6.59 6.13 -6.47
C ASP A 321 5.63 7.17 -7.06
N ASP A 322 6.13 8.01 -7.98
CA ASP A 322 5.37 9.12 -8.59
C ASP A 322 4.14 8.59 -9.36
N GLY A 323 4.31 7.48 -10.09
CA GLY A 323 3.22 6.84 -10.83
C GLY A 323 2.27 6.02 -9.95
N THR A 324 2.77 5.44 -8.86
CA THR A 324 1.97 4.58 -7.98
C THR A 324 1.02 5.39 -7.13
N LEU A 325 1.47 6.52 -6.55
CA LEU A 325 0.64 7.37 -5.70
C LEU A 325 -0.61 7.88 -6.43
N ARG A 326 -0.44 8.46 -7.62
CA ARG A 326 -1.56 8.96 -8.45
C ARG A 326 -2.58 7.87 -8.78
N ARG A 327 -2.12 6.65 -9.05
CA ARG A 327 -3.00 5.50 -9.32
C ARG A 327 -3.79 5.10 -8.06
N LEU A 328 -3.15 5.11 -6.89
CA LEU A 328 -3.79 4.75 -5.62
C LEU A 328 -4.87 5.77 -5.24
N GLU A 329 -4.63 7.06 -5.43
CA GLU A 329 -5.62 8.12 -5.21
C GLU A 329 -6.84 7.95 -6.10
N ALA A 330 -6.64 7.72 -7.40
CA ALA A 330 -7.73 7.46 -8.35
C ALA A 330 -8.55 6.22 -7.96
N THR A 331 -7.88 5.17 -7.46
CA THR A 331 -8.53 3.94 -6.98
C THR A 331 -9.34 4.20 -5.71
N GLN A 332 -8.80 4.97 -4.76
CA GLN A 332 -9.47 5.33 -3.52
C GLN A 332 -10.75 6.15 -3.76
N THR A 333 -10.69 7.15 -4.63
CA THR A 333 -11.85 7.96 -5.01
C THR A 333 -12.95 7.10 -5.61
N ARG A 334 -12.58 6.16 -6.49
CA ARG A 334 -13.52 5.24 -7.14
C ARG A 334 -14.19 4.27 -6.15
N ASN A 335 -13.41 3.62 -5.29
CA ASN A 335 -13.92 2.71 -4.27
C ASN A 335 -14.91 3.42 -3.34
N ARG A 336 -14.68 4.70 -3.04
CA ARG A 336 -15.59 5.51 -2.22
C ARG A 336 -16.93 5.78 -2.91
N ALA A 337 -16.90 6.17 -4.18
CA ALA A 337 -18.12 6.37 -4.96
C ALA A 337 -18.97 5.08 -5.00
N GLN A 338 -18.33 3.92 -5.17
CA GLN A 338 -19.00 2.60 -5.14
C GLN A 338 -19.60 2.25 -3.79
N MET A 339 -18.99 2.72 -2.70
CA MET A 339 -19.55 2.61 -1.34
C MET A 339 -20.64 3.66 -1.04
N GLY A 340 -21.13 4.40 -2.04
CA GLY A 340 -22.14 5.44 -1.89
C GLY A 340 -21.66 6.70 -1.18
N LEU A 341 -20.35 6.96 -1.15
CA LEU A 341 -19.78 8.23 -0.67
C LEU A 341 -19.57 9.16 -1.86
N THR A 342 -20.56 9.99 -2.17
CA THR A 342 -20.28 11.25 -2.86
C THR A 342 -19.72 12.24 -1.83
N ALA A 343 -18.77 13.08 -2.27
CA ALA A 343 -18.02 14.02 -1.44
C ALA A 343 -18.91 14.87 -0.52
#